data_AF-A0A2P6N8T9-F1
#
_entry.id   AF-A0A2P6N8T9-F1
#
_cell.length_a   1.000
_cell.length_b   1.000
_cell.length_c   1.000
_cell.angle_alpha   90.00
_cell.angle_beta   90.00
_cell.angle_gamma   90.00
#
_symmetry.space_group_name_H-M   'P 1'
#
loop_
_entity.id
_entity.type
_entity.pdbx_description
1 polymer ?
#
loop_
_entity_poly.entity_id
_entity_poly.type
_entity_poly.pdbx_seq_one_letter_code
_entity_poly.pdbx_strand_id
1 'polypeptide(L)'
;MPVEGLPLPDIPFAPVVKDMVCFDLGSYGQKDAIMMLKRRGIVDSWYQGAGETGSIDMIRWLEDNEIPHLSQDMSLDQFVGSMDTFRWGLEHSLRLPTFRYEALYEAALRAGCTEYKIMDYCLNALGHFVDAGRNFAPTPDTKFELKMINQVIQSAIDHKYLTRDTRFPAVFYLTVQHLPIIQWMHERQVLHPDFYLHAATEDALEIVQWANVYDKSDEQVYTVLINLSHDVTKYNIEVLEWLLQRRWKKSEAEVQQWFDKEYEDITKEWLEHLWEYGMDEERGRKRKKGEEEEEDE
;
A
#
# COMPACT_ATOMS: atom_id res chain seq x y z
N MET A 1 -15.95 39.75 15.62
CA MET A 1 -17.21 40.34 15.11
C MET A 1 -16.94 40.94 13.74
N PRO A 2 -17.61 40.51 12.67
CA PRO A 2 -17.48 41.13 11.36
C PRO A 2 -18.06 42.54 11.38
N VAL A 3 -17.39 43.48 10.71
CA VAL A 3 -17.84 44.87 10.57
C VAL A 3 -18.97 44.89 9.55
N GLU A 4 -20.19 45.22 9.98
CA GLU A 4 -21.32 45.43 9.08
C GLU A 4 -20.99 46.56 8.10
N GLY A 5 -21.08 46.29 6.79
CA GLY A 5 -21.01 47.31 5.74
C GLY A 5 -19.79 47.31 4.82
N LEU A 6 -18.79 46.44 5.03
CA LEU A 6 -17.73 46.25 4.04
C LEU A 6 -18.15 45.16 3.02
N PRO A 7 -18.04 45.41 1.69
CA PRO A 7 -18.22 44.35 0.71
C PRO A 7 -17.18 43.28 1.00
N LEU A 8 -17.66 42.06 1.28
CA LEU A 8 -16.78 40.93 1.52
C LEU A 8 -15.99 40.67 0.23
N PRO A 9 -14.65 40.61 0.28
CA PRO A 9 -13.86 40.38 -0.91
C PRO A 9 -14.28 39.05 -1.55
N ASP A 10 -14.44 39.05 -2.88
CA ASP A 10 -14.49 37.82 -3.67
C ASP A 10 -13.26 37.02 -3.29
N ILE A 11 -13.46 35.84 -2.71
CA ILE A 11 -12.35 34.95 -2.41
C ILE A 11 -12.23 34.05 -3.64
N PRO A 12 -11.24 34.25 -4.52
CA PRO A 12 -11.03 33.39 -5.67
C PRO A 12 -10.36 32.11 -5.18
N PHE A 13 -11.13 31.21 -4.57
CA PHE A 13 -10.66 29.85 -4.43
C PHE A 13 -10.60 29.25 -5.84
N ALA A 14 -9.44 28.74 -6.23
CA ALA A 14 -9.40 27.78 -7.32
C ALA A 14 -10.33 26.61 -6.96
N PRO A 15 -11.09 26.03 -7.90
CA PRO A 15 -12.09 24.99 -7.60
C PRO A 15 -11.57 23.88 -6.68
N VAL A 16 -10.36 23.37 -6.94
CA VAL A 16 -9.71 22.32 -6.13
C VAL A 16 -9.49 22.73 -4.67
N VAL A 17 -9.11 23.98 -4.42
CA VAL A 17 -8.90 24.49 -3.06
C VAL A 17 -10.24 24.64 -2.34
N LYS A 18 -11.30 24.96 -3.07
CA LYS A 18 -12.65 25.10 -2.52
C LYS A 18 -13.14 23.78 -1.92
N ASP A 19 -13.05 22.70 -2.70
CA ASP A 19 -13.54 21.38 -2.29
C ASP A 19 -12.79 20.86 -1.06
N MET A 20 -11.45 21.05 -1.02
CA MET A 20 -10.61 20.65 0.11
C MET A 20 -10.93 21.44 1.39
N VAL A 21 -11.07 22.77 1.28
CA VAL A 21 -11.42 23.61 2.43
C VAL A 21 -12.80 23.26 2.95
N CYS A 22 -13.78 23.08 2.07
CA CYS A 22 -15.12 22.68 2.48
C CYS A 22 -15.11 21.31 3.17
N PHE A 23 -14.39 20.34 2.60
CA PHE A 23 -14.21 19.04 3.22
C PHE A 23 -13.70 19.15 4.67
N ASP A 24 -12.59 19.87 4.86
CA ASP A 24 -11.98 20.08 6.18
C ASP A 24 -12.93 20.77 7.16
N LEU A 25 -13.68 21.79 6.73
CA LEU A 25 -14.65 22.47 7.60
C LEU A 25 -15.74 21.52 8.11
N GLY A 26 -16.20 20.58 7.27
CA GLY A 26 -17.12 19.52 7.66
C GLY A 26 -16.47 18.57 8.67
N SER A 27 -15.28 18.07 8.34
CA SER A 27 -14.50 17.12 9.17
C SER A 27 -14.19 17.67 10.57
N TYR A 28 -13.87 18.97 10.67
CA TYR A 28 -13.54 19.62 11.94
C TYR A 28 -14.75 20.30 12.61
N GLY A 29 -15.96 20.15 12.07
CA GLY A 29 -17.19 20.72 12.66
C GLY A 29 -17.18 22.24 12.77
N GLN A 30 -16.60 22.95 11.80
CA GLN A 30 -16.40 24.40 11.81
C GLN A 30 -17.66 25.17 11.39
N LYS A 31 -18.69 25.09 12.23
CA LYS A 31 -20.06 25.59 12.00
C LYS A 31 -20.14 27.06 11.57
N ASP A 32 -19.38 27.94 12.23
CA ASP A 32 -19.39 29.38 11.93
C ASP A 32 -18.86 29.69 10.52
N ALA A 33 -17.78 29.01 10.13
CA ALA A 33 -17.17 29.16 8.81
C ALA A 33 -18.11 28.63 7.72
N ILE A 34 -18.74 27.47 7.96
CA ILE A 34 -19.75 26.90 7.05
C ILE A 34 -20.92 27.87 6.87
N MET A 35 -21.46 28.45 7.95
CA MET A 35 -22.55 29.43 7.84
C MET A 35 -22.14 30.70 7.10
N MET A 36 -20.90 31.17 7.29
CA MET A 36 -20.36 32.29 6.52
C MET A 36 -20.33 31.96 5.01
N LEU A 37 -19.87 30.77 4.63
CA LEU A 37 -19.79 30.33 3.24
C LEU A 37 -21.19 30.11 2.64
N LYS A 38 -22.11 29.50 3.39
CA LYS A 38 -23.52 29.34 3.00
C LYS A 38 -24.17 30.67 2.63
N ARG A 39 -23.97 31.73 3.42
CA ARG A 39 -24.50 33.08 3.15
C ARG A 39 -23.99 33.68 1.85
N ARG A 40 -22.86 33.19 1.33
CA ARG A 40 -22.29 33.58 0.04
C ARG A 40 -22.75 32.69 -1.12
N GLY A 41 -23.67 31.76 -0.87
CA GLY A 41 -24.16 30.81 -1.88
C GLY A 41 -23.18 29.67 -2.18
N ILE A 42 -22.14 29.49 -1.37
CA ILE A 42 -21.24 28.35 -1.49
C ILE A 42 -21.89 27.19 -0.73
N VAL A 43 -22.26 26.14 -1.46
CA VAL A 43 -22.74 24.86 -0.94
C VAL A 43 -21.83 23.78 -1.51
N ASP A 44 -21.31 22.91 -0.67
CA ASP A 44 -20.15 22.09 -1.02
C ASP A 44 -20.02 20.81 -0.16
N SER A 45 -18.86 20.15 -0.22
CA SER A 45 -18.48 18.84 0.30
C SER A 45 -18.49 18.65 1.83
N TRP A 46 -19.26 19.45 2.59
CA TRP A 46 -19.30 19.42 4.05
C TRP A 46 -19.83 18.09 4.61
N TYR A 47 -20.79 17.48 3.92
CA TYR A 47 -21.35 16.18 4.31
C TYR A 47 -20.31 15.07 4.19
N GLN A 48 -19.47 15.08 3.13
CA GLN A 48 -18.40 14.10 2.96
C GLN A 48 -17.39 14.19 4.11
N GLY A 49 -16.94 15.38 4.48
CA GLY A 49 -16.01 15.54 5.61
C GLY A 49 -16.60 15.07 6.94
N ALA A 50 -17.86 15.41 7.20
CA ALA A 50 -18.58 14.92 8.39
C ALA A 50 -18.76 13.39 8.38
N GLY A 51 -19.00 12.80 7.20
CA GLY A 51 -19.11 11.36 7.02
C GLY A 51 -17.80 10.62 7.23
N GLU A 52 -16.68 11.14 6.72
CA GLU A 52 -15.36 10.49 6.81
C GLU A 52 -14.89 10.46 8.27
N THR A 53 -15.20 11.52 9.02
CA THR A 53 -14.89 11.61 10.46
C THR A 53 -15.89 10.90 11.35
N GLY A 54 -16.96 10.31 10.79
CA GLY A 54 -17.97 9.60 11.57
C GLY A 54 -18.88 10.51 12.41
N SER A 55 -18.95 11.80 12.08
CA SER A 55 -19.66 12.82 12.87
C SER A 55 -21.14 12.95 12.46
N ILE A 56 -21.97 12.01 12.91
CA ILE A 56 -23.43 12.05 12.64
C ILE A 56 -24.10 13.33 13.19
N ASP A 57 -23.59 13.87 14.31
CA ASP A 57 -24.09 15.11 14.88
C ASP A 57 -23.81 16.31 13.98
N MET A 58 -22.69 16.30 13.25
CA MET A 58 -22.40 17.34 12.27
C MET A 58 -23.31 17.21 11.04
N ILE A 59 -23.58 15.98 10.56
CA ILE A 59 -24.55 15.73 9.49
C ILE A 59 -25.94 16.26 9.87
N ARG A 60 -26.44 15.93 11.07
CA ARG A 60 -27.72 16.44 11.58
C ARG A 60 -27.73 17.96 11.68
N TRP A 61 -26.64 18.56 12.16
CA TRP A 61 -26.52 20.01 12.22
C TRP A 61 -26.59 20.66 10.84
N LEU A 62 -26.00 20.06 9.80
CA LEU A 62 -26.11 20.55 8.43
C LEU A 62 -27.57 20.51 7.95
N GLU A 63 -28.29 19.42 8.23
CA GLU A 63 -29.72 19.25 7.90
C GLU A 63 -30.61 20.26 8.63
N ASP A 64 -30.43 20.41 9.95
CA ASP A 64 -31.17 21.36 10.80
C ASP A 64 -30.98 22.81 10.34
N ASN A 65 -29.85 23.10 9.68
CA ASN A 65 -29.54 24.41 9.12
C ASN A 65 -29.89 24.50 7.64
N GLU A 66 -30.70 23.59 7.09
CA GLU A 66 -31.18 23.60 5.69
C GLU A 66 -30.03 23.75 4.69
N ILE A 67 -28.94 23.03 4.92
CA ILE A 67 -27.82 22.96 3.98
C ILE A 67 -28.14 21.85 2.97
N PRO A 68 -28.15 22.15 1.65
CA PRO A 68 -28.41 21.11 0.66
C PRO A 68 -27.27 20.09 0.65
N HIS A 69 -27.61 18.80 0.64
CA HIS A 69 -26.68 17.75 0.29
C HIS A 69 -26.70 17.54 -1.23
N LEU A 70 -25.55 17.59 -1.89
CA LEU A 70 -25.44 17.38 -3.34
C LEU A 70 -25.40 15.88 -3.65
N SER A 71 -26.57 15.25 -3.70
CA SER A 71 -26.75 13.79 -3.80
C SER A 71 -26.14 13.13 -5.04
N GLN A 72 -25.86 13.89 -6.10
CA GLN A 72 -25.29 13.34 -7.34
C GLN A 72 -23.78 13.04 -7.22
N ASP A 73 -23.09 13.68 -6.27
CA ASP A 73 -21.63 13.61 -6.14
C ASP A 73 -21.18 13.00 -4.80
N MET A 74 -22.12 12.57 -3.96
CA MET A 74 -21.78 11.92 -2.69
C MET A 74 -21.38 10.46 -2.91
N SER A 75 -20.11 10.16 -2.64
CA SER A 75 -19.65 8.78 -2.57
C SER A 75 -19.88 8.18 -1.19
N LEU A 76 -20.35 6.93 -1.15
CA LEU A 76 -20.55 6.19 0.09
C LEU A 76 -19.23 5.95 0.85
N ASP A 77 -18.08 5.92 0.16
CA ASP A 77 -16.77 5.79 0.81
C ASP A 77 -16.41 6.98 1.71
N GLN A 78 -17.08 8.11 1.52
CA GLN A 78 -16.93 9.28 2.38
C GLN A 78 -17.81 9.22 3.63
N PHE A 79 -18.54 8.14 3.88
CA PHE A 79 -19.46 8.03 5.03
C PHE A 79 -19.11 6.87 5.97
N VAL A 80 -17.94 6.27 5.80
CA VAL A 80 -17.49 5.09 6.54
C VAL A 80 -16.87 5.39 7.90
N GLY A 81 -16.82 6.65 8.35
CA GLY A 81 -16.20 7.00 9.63
C GLY A 81 -16.93 6.46 10.87
N SER A 82 -18.21 6.12 10.73
CA SER A 82 -19.01 5.42 11.75
C SER A 82 -20.16 4.65 11.10
N MET A 83 -20.76 3.69 11.81
CA MET A 83 -21.93 3.00 11.27
C MET A 83 -23.14 3.93 11.08
N ASP A 84 -23.30 4.96 11.91
CA ASP A 84 -24.42 5.89 11.81
C ASP A 84 -24.30 6.80 10.59
N THR A 85 -23.11 7.37 10.34
CA THR A 85 -22.83 8.12 9.10
C THR A 85 -22.97 7.22 7.88
N PHE A 86 -22.54 5.97 7.97
CA PHE A 86 -22.62 5.02 6.87
C PHE A 86 -24.06 4.68 6.49
N ARG A 87 -24.92 4.45 7.49
CA ARG A 87 -26.37 4.28 7.28
C ARG A 87 -26.99 5.52 6.66
N TRP A 88 -26.64 6.69 7.17
CA TRP A 88 -27.10 7.95 6.60
C TRP A 88 -26.69 8.05 5.11
N GLY A 89 -25.44 7.73 4.78
CA GLY A 89 -24.94 7.69 3.41
C GLY A 89 -25.73 6.71 2.53
N LEU A 90 -26.03 5.51 3.03
CA LEU A 90 -26.84 4.52 2.32
C LEU A 90 -28.26 5.02 1.99
N GLU A 91 -28.88 5.76 2.91
CA GLU A 91 -30.22 6.31 2.73
C GLU A 91 -30.27 7.46 1.72
N HIS A 92 -29.16 8.20 1.56
CA HIS A 92 -29.10 9.45 0.80
C HIS A 92 -28.28 9.36 -0.50
N SER A 93 -27.50 8.29 -0.70
CA SER A 93 -26.83 8.01 -1.97
C SER A 93 -27.81 7.43 -2.99
N LEU A 94 -28.23 8.25 -3.96
CA LEU A 94 -29.23 7.90 -4.98
C LEU A 94 -28.79 6.84 -6.00
N ARG A 95 -27.51 6.47 -6.02
CA ARG A 95 -26.97 5.45 -6.91
C ARG A 95 -26.53 4.24 -6.10
N LEU A 96 -27.12 3.07 -6.41
CA LEU A 96 -26.49 1.79 -6.10
C LEU A 96 -25.05 1.87 -6.59
N PRO A 97 -24.06 1.46 -5.78
CA PRO A 97 -22.67 1.74 -6.05
C PRO A 97 -22.28 1.11 -7.39
N THR A 98 -22.07 1.95 -8.41
CA THR A 98 -21.09 1.67 -9.46
C THR A 98 -19.66 1.72 -8.91
N PHE A 99 -19.53 1.94 -7.60
CA PHE A 99 -18.28 2.01 -6.87
C PHE A 99 -17.62 0.63 -6.77
N ARG A 100 -16.29 0.69 -6.85
CA ARG A 100 -15.41 -0.37 -6.42
C ARG A 100 -15.56 -0.49 -4.91
N TYR A 101 -16.22 -1.53 -4.42
CA TYR A 101 -16.34 -1.80 -2.98
C TYR A 101 -14.97 -1.91 -2.29
N GLU A 102 -13.90 -2.13 -3.05
CA GLU A 102 -12.51 -1.97 -2.61
C GLU A 102 -12.26 -0.58 -2.00
N ALA A 103 -12.74 0.48 -2.66
CA ALA A 103 -12.61 1.85 -2.16
C ALA A 103 -13.37 2.05 -0.84
N LEU A 104 -14.48 1.33 -0.64
CA LEU A 104 -15.27 1.41 0.58
C LEU A 104 -14.56 0.75 1.76
N TYR A 105 -13.96 -0.42 1.54
CA TYR A 105 -13.16 -1.10 2.54
C TYR A 105 -11.91 -0.28 2.89
N GLU A 106 -11.15 0.17 1.88
CA GLU A 106 -9.97 1.02 2.08
C GLU A 106 -10.30 2.33 2.81
N ALA A 107 -11.41 2.98 2.45
CA ALA A 107 -11.85 4.18 3.14
C ALA A 107 -12.25 3.90 4.58
N ALA A 108 -12.93 2.78 4.87
CA ALA A 108 -13.24 2.39 6.26
C ALA A 108 -11.96 2.20 7.08
N LEU A 109 -10.93 1.61 6.47
CA LEU A 109 -9.61 1.48 7.12
C LEU A 109 -8.96 2.84 7.36
N ARG A 110 -8.97 3.73 6.36
CA ARG A 110 -8.40 5.08 6.46
C ARG A 110 -9.16 5.94 7.48
N ALA A 111 -10.46 5.80 7.57
CA ALA A 111 -11.26 6.50 8.58
C ALA A 111 -11.05 5.92 9.99
N GLY A 112 -10.33 4.80 10.12
CA GLY A 112 -10.16 4.08 11.39
C GLY A 112 -11.43 3.41 11.89
N CYS A 113 -12.42 3.23 11.01
CA CYS A 113 -13.66 2.57 11.37
C CYS A 113 -13.45 1.06 11.43
N THR A 114 -13.23 0.58 12.65
CA THR A 114 -13.10 -0.84 12.98
C THR A 114 -14.44 -1.54 13.19
N GLU A 115 -15.56 -0.82 13.01
CA GLU A 115 -16.89 -1.41 13.14
C GLU A 115 -17.09 -2.51 12.09
N TYR A 116 -17.04 -3.76 12.57
CA TYR A 116 -17.19 -4.96 11.75
C TYR A 116 -18.39 -4.90 10.81
N LYS A 117 -19.48 -4.22 11.20
CA LYS A 117 -20.70 -4.12 10.39
C LYS A 117 -20.51 -3.36 9.08
N ILE A 118 -19.64 -2.36 9.01
CA ILE A 118 -19.34 -1.68 7.74
C ILE A 118 -18.53 -2.63 6.86
N MET A 119 -17.52 -3.30 7.42
CA MET A 119 -16.72 -4.30 6.70
C MET A 119 -17.59 -5.46 6.19
N ASP A 120 -18.46 -6.00 7.05
CA ASP A 120 -19.42 -7.05 6.75
C ASP A 120 -20.42 -6.61 5.68
N TYR A 121 -20.88 -5.35 5.72
CA TYR A 121 -21.71 -4.80 4.66
C TYR A 121 -20.96 -4.74 3.33
N CYS A 122 -19.74 -4.19 3.32
CA CYS A 122 -18.89 -4.17 2.11
C CYS A 122 -18.76 -5.58 1.54
N LEU A 123 -18.52 -6.58 2.40
CA LEU A 123 -18.19 -7.95 2.03
C LEU A 123 -19.42 -8.77 1.61
N ASN A 124 -20.56 -8.62 2.30
CA ASN A 124 -21.82 -9.27 1.91
C ASN A 124 -22.40 -8.65 0.64
N ALA A 125 -22.29 -7.33 0.47
CA ALA A 125 -22.64 -6.68 -0.80
C ALA A 125 -21.70 -7.11 -1.94
N LEU A 126 -20.43 -7.39 -1.62
CA LEU A 126 -19.41 -7.95 -2.53
C LEU A 126 -19.58 -9.43 -2.85
N GLY A 127 -20.40 -10.18 -2.09
CA GLY A 127 -20.55 -11.64 -2.20
C GLY A 127 -20.99 -12.14 -3.59
N HIS A 128 -21.49 -11.25 -4.46
CA HIS A 128 -21.81 -11.56 -5.85
C HIS A 128 -20.63 -11.39 -6.84
N PHE A 129 -19.48 -10.90 -6.40
CA PHE A 129 -18.33 -10.61 -7.25
C PHE A 129 -17.05 -11.33 -6.81
N VAL A 130 -17.10 -12.26 -5.85
CA VAL A 130 -15.92 -13.01 -5.36
C VAL A 130 -15.48 -14.02 -6.43
N ASP A 131 -14.89 -13.52 -7.51
CA ASP A 131 -14.04 -14.32 -8.38
C ASP A 131 -12.58 -14.12 -7.94
N ALA A 132 -11.88 -15.26 -7.85
CA ALA A 132 -10.60 -15.43 -7.19
C ALA A 132 -9.48 -14.61 -7.87
N GLY A 133 -9.14 -13.46 -7.29
CA GLY A 133 -7.99 -12.68 -7.76
C GLY A 133 -7.91 -11.26 -7.22
N ARG A 134 -8.41 -11.01 -6.00
CA ARG A 134 -8.48 -9.65 -5.48
C ARG A 134 -7.31 -9.25 -4.61
N ASN A 135 -7.01 -7.98 -4.77
CA ASN A 135 -5.78 -7.33 -4.42
C ASN A 135 -5.98 -6.55 -3.11
N PHE A 136 -5.57 -7.10 -1.96
CA PHE A 136 -5.67 -6.40 -0.66
C PHE A 136 -4.43 -5.52 -0.41
N ALA A 137 -4.69 -4.29 0.04
CA ALA A 137 -3.76 -3.19 -0.11
C ALA A 137 -3.63 -2.27 1.12
N PRO A 138 -3.08 -2.72 2.25
CA PRO A 138 -2.85 -1.82 3.38
C PRO A 138 -1.66 -0.89 3.04
N THR A 139 -1.93 0.36 2.69
CA THR A 139 -0.89 1.40 2.64
C THR A 139 -0.58 1.87 4.05
N PRO A 140 0.66 1.74 4.56
CA PRO A 140 1.05 2.34 5.82
C PRO A 140 1.19 3.85 5.60
N ASP A 141 0.08 4.58 5.58
CA ASP A 141 0.19 6.01 5.80
C ASP A 141 0.64 6.21 7.25
N THR A 142 1.79 6.87 7.40
CA THR A 142 2.66 6.92 8.60
C THR A 142 2.03 7.46 9.89
N LYS A 143 0.74 7.80 9.87
CA LYS A 143 -0.02 8.28 11.04
C LYS A 143 -0.97 7.27 11.66
N PHE A 144 -1.28 6.16 10.99
CA PHE A 144 -2.13 5.14 11.62
C PHE A 144 -1.31 4.32 12.61
N GLU A 145 -1.74 4.33 13.88
CA GLU A 145 -1.12 3.49 14.90
C GLU A 145 -1.06 2.06 14.39
N LEU A 146 0.13 1.45 14.38
CA LEU A 146 0.37 0.05 14.00
C LEU A 146 -0.64 -0.90 14.68
N LYS A 147 -1.12 -0.52 15.88
CA LYS A 147 -2.17 -1.18 16.63
C LYS A 147 -3.51 -1.28 15.88
N MET A 148 -3.94 -0.20 15.22
CA MET A 148 -5.19 -0.17 14.46
C MET A 148 -5.09 -1.04 13.20
N ILE A 149 -3.95 -0.96 12.50
CA ILE A 149 -3.68 -1.83 11.35
C ILE A 149 -3.71 -3.30 11.78
N ASN A 150 -3.08 -3.65 12.91
CA ASN A 150 -3.11 -5.02 13.43
C ASN A 150 -4.53 -5.48 13.79
N GLN A 151 -5.39 -4.62 14.35
CA GLN A 151 -6.78 -4.97 14.66
C GLN A 151 -7.60 -5.22 13.40
N VAL A 152 -7.41 -4.39 12.37
CA VAL A 152 -8.04 -4.55 11.06
C VAL A 152 -7.61 -5.86 10.42
N ILE A 153 -6.30 -6.13 10.36
CA ILE A 153 -5.78 -7.34 9.75
C ILE A 153 -6.22 -8.56 10.55
N GLN A 154 -6.20 -8.48 11.90
CA GLN A 154 -6.72 -9.56 12.73
C GLN A 154 -8.20 -9.84 12.45
N SER A 155 -9.02 -8.80 12.32
CA SER A 155 -10.43 -8.95 11.90
C SER A 155 -10.53 -9.62 10.52
N ALA A 156 -9.70 -9.23 9.55
CA ALA A 156 -9.68 -9.86 8.24
C ALA A 156 -9.28 -11.35 8.29
N ILE A 157 -8.38 -11.73 9.21
CA ILE A 157 -8.00 -13.13 9.46
C ILE A 157 -9.14 -13.90 10.12
N ASP A 158 -9.74 -13.34 11.18
CA ASP A 158 -10.81 -13.98 11.96
C ASP A 158 -12.01 -14.34 11.09
N HIS A 159 -12.29 -13.50 10.10
CA HIS A 159 -13.37 -13.71 9.12
C HIS A 159 -12.92 -14.42 7.84
N LYS A 160 -11.68 -14.95 7.81
CA LYS A 160 -11.11 -15.75 6.71
C LYS A 160 -10.96 -15.02 5.37
N TYR A 161 -10.89 -13.69 5.39
CA TYR A 161 -10.61 -12.89 4.19
C TYR A 161 -9.12 -12.87 3.87
N LEU A 162 -8.29 -12.80 4.92
CA LEU A 162 -6.86 -12.95 4.81
C LEU A 162 -6.48 -14.37 5.22
N THR A 163 -6.11 -15.17 4.23
CA THR A 163 -5.65 -16.54 4.39
C THR A 163 -4.25 -16.67 3.81
N ARG A 164 -3.59 -17.81 4.05
CA ARG A 164 -2.31 -18.12 3.42
C ARG A 164 -2.36 -18.10 1.89
N ASP A 165 -3.53 -18.29 1.28
CA ASP A 165 -3.73 -18.31 -0.17
C ASP A 165 -4.11 -16.92 -0.73
N THR A 166 -4.31 -15.93 0.13
CA THR A 166 -4.62 -14.55 -0.27
C THR A 166 -3.35 -13.88 -0.79
N ARG A 167 -3.28 -13.67 -2.11
CA ARG A 167 -2.13 -13.01 -2.76
C ARG A 167 -2.09 -11.52 -2.46
N PHE A 168 -0.88 -11.01 -2.23
CA PHE A 168 -0.63 -9.57 -2.23
C PHE A 168 -0.43 -9.07 -3.65
N PRO A 169 -1.01 -7.93 -4.01
CA PRO A 169 -0.88 -7.37 -5.35
C PRO A 169 0.56 -7.05 -5.70
N ALA A 170 0.93 -7.20 -6.96
CA ALA A 170 2.24 -6.77 -7.45
C ALA A 170 2.49 -5.25 -7.33
N VAL A 171 1.44 -4.46 -7.06
CA VAL A 171 1.52 -3.01 -6.87
C VAL A 171 1.90 -2.62 -5.43
N PHE A 172 2.19 -3.59 -4.54
CA PHE A 172 2.71 -3.29 -3.21
C PHE A 172 4.19 -2.93 -3.27
N TYR A 173 4.48 -1.65 -3.15
CA TYR A 173 5.80 -1.14 -2.79
C TYR A 173 6.12 -1.57 -1.35
N LEU A 174 6.61 -2.80 -1.19
CA LEU A 174 7.02 -3.34 0.11
C LEU A 174 8.32 -2.64 0.53
N THR A 175 8.20 -1.56 1.29
CA THR A 175 9.37 -0.92 1.92
C THR A 175 9.71 -1.59 3.25
N VAL A 176 10.93 -1.38 3.77
CA VAL A 176 11.37 -1.86 5.10
C VAL A 176 10.40 -1.53 6.25
N GLN A 177 9.61 -0.46 6.13
CA GLN A 177 8.59 -0.07 7.11
C GLN A 177 7.47 -1.12 7.26
N HIS A 178 7.29 -1.97 6.25
CA HIS A 178 6.33 -3.07 6.27
C HIS A 178 6.88 -4.34 6.92
N LEU A 179 8.18 -4.42 7.24
CA LEU A 179 8.75 -5.63 7.83
C LEU A 179 8.03 -6.08 9.12
N PRO A 180 7.67 -5.19 10.08
CA PRO A 180 6.96 -5.62 11.29
C PRO A 180 5.60 -6.27 11.00
N ILE A 181 4.86 -5.77 10.01
CA ILE A 181 3.54 -6.33 9.66
C ILE A 181 3.67 -7.65 8.90
N ILE A 182 4.68 -7.77 8.04
CA ILE A 182 5.00 -9.02 7.34
C ILE A 182 5.38 -10.11 8.36
N GLN A 183 6.23 -9.77 9.33
CA GLN A 183 6.60 -10.66 10.44
C GLN A 183 5.37 -11.11 11.23
N TRP A 184 4.54 -10.15 11.65
CA TRP A 184 3.32 -10.40 12.40
C TRP A 184 2.35 -11.33 11.64
N MET A 185 2.24 -11.18 10.32
CA MET A 185 1.43 -12.02 9.45
C MET A 185 2.00 -13.44 9.30
N HIS A 186 3.33 -13.56 9.21
CA HIS A 186 4.01 -14.86 9.12
C HIS A 186 3.84 -15.69 10.39
N GLU A 187 3.97 -15.07 11.57
CA GLU A 187 3.73 -15.72 12.87
C GLU A 187 2.33 -16.34 12.98
N ARG A 188 1.36 -15.79 12.25
CA ARG A 188 -0.04 -16.26 12.19
C ARG A 188 -0.33 -17.21 11.03
N GLN A 189 0.69 -17.54 10.23
CA GLN A 189 0.58 -18.43 9.06
C GLN A 189 -0.39 -17.92 7.98
N VAL A 190 -0.60 -16.60 7.90
CA VAL A 190 -1.47 -15.97 6.89
C VAL A 190 -0.71 -15.24 5.80
N LEU A 191 0.62 -15.12 5.93
CA LEU A 191 1.46 -14.54 4.89
C LEU A 191 1.56 -15.49 3.69
N HIS A 192 1.16 -14.99 2.51
CA HIS A 192 1.24 -15.76 1.28
C HIS A 192 2.70 -16.11 0.95
N PRO A 193 3.02 -17.37 0.55
CA PRO A 193 4.39 -17.80 0.30
C PRO A 193 5.16 -16.97 -0.74
N ASP A 194 4.44 -16.34 -1.67
CA ASP A 194 5.01 -15.51 -2.75
C ASP A 194 5.23 -14.03 -2.39
N PHE A 195 5.03 -13.62 -1.13
CA PHE A 195 5.21 -12.20 -0.75
C PHE A 195 6.62 -11.66 -1.07
N TYR A 196 7.64 -12.52 -0.98
CA TYR A 196 9.04 -12.16 -1.24
C TYR A 196 9.30 -11.83 -2.72
N LEU A 197 8.43 -12.25 -3.65
CA LEU A 197 8.57 -11.91 -5.07
C LEU A 197 8.57 -10.40 -5.27
N HIS A 198 7.72 -9.69 -4.53
CA HIS A 198 7.60 -8.24 -4.59
C HIS A 198 8.70 -7.54 -3.80
N ALA A 199 9.08 -8.08 -2.64
CA ALA A 199 10.20 -7.54 -1.87
C ALA A 199 11.52 -7.59 -2.66
N ALA A 200 11.72 -8.64 -3.44
CA ALA A 200 12.89 -8.79 -4.28
C ALA A 200 12.98 -7.68 -5.34
N THR A 201 11.85 -7.22 -5.90
CA THR A 201 11.85 -6.22 -6.98
C THR A 201 11.83 -4.76 -6.48
N GLU A 202 11.50 -4.49 -5.22
CA GLU A 202 11.18 -3.14 -4.70
C GLU A 202 12.21 -2.59 -3.71
N ASP A 203 13.50 -2.87 -3.92
CA ASP A 203 14.61 -2.36 -3.08
C ASP A 203 14.45 -2.68 -1.57
N ALA A 204 13.89 -3.84 -1.26
CA ALA A 204 13.52 -4.22 0.09
C ALA A 204 14.46 -5.28 0.67
N LEU A 205 15.76 -5.00 0.66
CA LEU A 205 16.81 -5.95 1.03
C LEU A 205 16.54 -6.61 2.40
N GLU A 206 16.14 -5.85 3.41
CA GLU A 206 15.88 -6.38 4.75
C GLU A 206 14.71 -7.36 4.77
N ILE A 207 13.68 -7.14 3.94
CA ILE A 207 12.55 -8.06 3.82
C ILE A 207 13.01 -9.35 3.14
N VAL A 208 13.84 -9.26 2.11
CA VAL A 208 14.40 -10.43 1.40
C VAL A 208 15.32 -11.23 2.33
N GLN A 209 16.21 -10.55 3.04
CA GLN A 209 17.10 -11.16 4.05
C GLN A 209 16.30 -11.91 5.10
N TRP A 210 15.23 -11.27 5.61
CA TRP A 210 14.34 -11.91 6.57
C TRP A 210 13.62 -13.11 5.95
N ALA A 211 13.06 -12.99 4.74
CA ALA A 211 12.33 -14.08 4.07
C ALA A 211 13.20 -15.33 3.81
N ASN A 212 14.47 -15.12 3.44
CA ASN A 212 15.43 -16.19 3.16
C ASN A 212 15.73 -17.06 4.40
N VAL A 213 15.71 -16.47 5.61
CA VAL A 213 15.95 -17.22 6.87
C VAL A 213 14.88 -18.30 7.10
N TYR A 214 13.65 -18.11 6.62
CA TYR A 214 12.52 -18.93 7.05
C TYR A 214 12.01 -19.93 6.02
N ASP A 215 12.11 -19.67 4.70
CA ASP A 215 11.40 -20.53 3.75
C ASP A 215 11.87 -20.50 2.29
N LYS A 216 12.96 -19.80 1.95
CA LYS A 216 13.38 -19.64 0.54
C LYS A 216 14.88 -19.84 0.39
N SER A 217 15.25 -20.68 -0.56
CA SER A 217 16.65 -20.85 -0.97
C SER A 217 17.15 -19.65 -1.76
N ASP A 218 18.46 -19.39 -1.71
CA ASP A 218 19.12 -18.34 -2.49
C ASP A 218 18.78 -18.49 -4.00
N GLU A 219 18.75 -19.71 -4.54
CA GLU A 219 18.32 -20.03 -5.91
C GLU A 219 16.89 -19.57 -6.24
N GLN A 220 15.93 -19.74 -5.34
CA GLN A 220 14.55 -19.35 -5.59
C GLN A 220 14.42 -17.83 -5.68
N VAL A 221 15.05 -17.12 -4.75
CA VAL A 221 15.07 -15.65 -4.75
C VAL A 221 15.76 -15.12 -6.01
N TYR A 222 16.91 -15.70 -6.36
CA TYR A 222 17.64 -15.36 -7.58
C TYR A 222 16.81 -15.58 -8.85
N THR A 223 16.21 -16.77 -9.00
CA THR A 223 15.40 -17.13 -10.18
C THR A 223 14.24 -16.14 -10.38
N VAL A 224 13.65 -15.67 -9.29
CA VAL A 224 12.56 -14.70 -9.30
C VAL A 224 13.04 -13.34 -9.78
N LEU A 225 14.15 -12.82 -9.23
CA LEU A 225 14.74 -11.54 -9.64
C LEU A 225 15.02 -11.50 -11.14
N ILE A 226 15.63 -12.56 -11.65
CA ILE A 226 16.06 -12.66 -13.04
C ILE A 226 14.89 -12.87 -14.02
N ASN A 227 13.80 -13.52 -13.58
CA ASN A 227 12.67 -13.81 -14.46
C ASN A 227 11.54 -12.77 -14.40
N LEU A 228 11.37 -12.08 -13.28
CA LEU A 228 10.34 -11.04 -13.14
C LEU A 228 10.81 -9.67 -13.66
N SER A 229 12.11 -9.43 -13.75
CA SER A 229 12.64 -8.21 -14.33
C SER A 229 12.56 -8.28 -15.86
N HIS A 230 11.47 -7.75 -16.42
CA HIS A 230 11.35 -7.57 -17.88
C HIS A 230 12.22 -6.42 -18.42
N ASP A 231 12.75 -5.60 -17.53
CA ASP A 231 13.51 -4.41 -17.85
C ASP A 231 14.80 -4.46 -17.04
N VAL A 232 15.94 -4.66 -17.72
CA VAL A 232 17.27 -4.71 -17.08
C VAL A 232 17.48 -3.52 -16.15
N THR A 233 16.91 -2.37 -16.54
CA THR A 233 16.25 -1.28 -15.78
C THR A 233 16.03 -1.35 -14.27
N LYS A 234 15.64 -2.53 -13.81
CA LYS A 234 14.92 -2.72 -12.56
C LYS A 234 15.48 -3.87 -11.73
N TYR A 235 16.68 -4.35 -12.06
CA TYR A 235 17.33 -5.28 -11.16
C TYR A 235 17.64 -4.60 -9.84
N ASN A 236 17.18 -5.23 -8.76
CA ASN A 236 17.56 -4.85 -7.40
C ASN A 236 19.01 -5.33 -7.16
N ILE A 237 19.96 -4.45 -7.50
CA ILE A 237 21.39 -4.73 -7.43
C ILE A 237 21.80 -5.08 -6.00
N GLU A 238 21.27 -4.39 -4.99
CA GLU A 238 21.60 -4.67 -3.59
C GLU A 238 21.23 -6.11 -3.18
N VAL A 239 20.05 -6.60 -3.59
CA VAL A 239 19.65 -7.99 -3.33
C VAL A 239 20.52 -8.97 -4.13
N LEU A 240 20.87 -8.67 -5.38
CA LEU A 240 21.76 -9.52 -6.18
C LEU A 240 23.16 -9.62 -5.58
N GLU A 241 23.75 -8.49 -5.17
CA GLU A 241 25.03 -8.44 -4.47
C GLU A 241 25.00 -9.30 -3.21
N TRP A 242 23.97 -9.13 -2.38
CA TRP A 242 23.80 -9.90 -1.17
C TRP A 242 23.69 -11.42 -1.43
N LEU A 243 22.94 -11.83 -2.46
CA LEU A 243 22.83 -13.24 -2.85
C LEU A 243 24.17 -13.80 -3.36
N LEU A 244 24.92 -13.02 -4.14
CA LEU A 244 26.22 -13.43 -4.69
C LEU A 244 27.30 -13.55 -3.61
N GLN A 245 27.31 -12.66 -2.62
CA GLN A 245 28.20 -12.75 -1.45
C GLN A 245 28.02 -14.09 -0.74
N ARG A 246 26.76 -14.50 -0.52
CA ARG A 246 26.43 -15.77 0.16
C ARG A 246 26.81 -16.99 -0.68
N ARG A 247 26.46 -16.98 -1.96
CA ARG A 247 26.73 -18.08 -2.89
C ARG A 247 28.23 -18.35 -3.03
N TRP A 248 29.02 -17.29 -3.22
CA TRP A 248 30.45 -17.40 -3.52
C TRP A 248 31.35 -17.21 -2.30
N LYS A 249 30.78 -16.90 -1.12
CA LYS A 249 31.50 -16.60 0.12
C LYS A 249 32.52 -15.48 -0.06
N LYS A 250 32.15 -14.46 -0.84
CA LYS A 250 32.96 -13.28 -1.13
C LYS A 250 32.53 -12.11 -0.24
N SER A 251 33.44 -11.18 0.00
CA SER A 251 33.11 -9.95 0.72
C SER A 251 32.22 -9.04 -0.11
N GLU A 252 31.48 -8.15 0.56
CA GLU A 252 30.67 -7.11 -0.08
C GLU A 252 31.47 -6.29 -1.09
N ALA A 253 32.68 -5.85 -0.72
CA ALA A 253 33.54 -5.06 -1.59
C ALA A 253 33.98 -5.83 -2.85
N GLU A 254 34.26 -7.14 -2.75
CA GLU A 254 34.58 -7.97 -3.91
C GLU A 254 33.39 -8.11 -4.85
N VAL A 255 32.18 -8.28 -4.32
CA VAL A 255 30.96 -8.43 -5.13
C VAL A 255 30.55 -7.10 -5.76
N GLN A 256 30.64 -5.98 -5.04
CA GLN A 256 30.40 -4.63 -5.59
C GLN A 256 31.31 -4.33 -6.79
N GLN A 257 32.57 -4.78 -6.76
CA GLN A 257 33.47 -4.66 -7.92
C GLN A 257 32.99 -5.43 -9.15
N TRP A 258 32.16 -6.47 -8.99
CA TRP A 258 31.59 -7.20 -10.13
C TRP A 258 30.54 -6.36 -10.86
N PHE A 259 29.86 -5.46 -10.13
CA PHE A 259 28.86 -4.53 -10.64
C PHE A 259 29.42 -3.15 -11.00
N ASP A 260 30.74 -2.93 -10.90
CA ASP A 260 31.42 -1.72 -11.40
C ASP A 260 31.51 -1.73 -12.94
N LYS A 261 30.34 -1.60 -13.57
CA LYS A 261 30.10 -1.67 -15.02
C LYS A 261 29.07 -0.62 -15.41
N GLU A 262 29.01 -0.30 -16.71
CA GLU A 262 27.89 0.49 -17.22
C GLU A 262 26.60 -0.31 -17.08
N TYR A 263 25.50 0.39 -16.83
CA TYR A 263 24.23 -0.23 -16.52
C TYR A 263 23.74 -1.13 -17.66
N GLU A 264 24.01 -0.70 -18.90
CA GLU A 264 23.69 -1.38 -20.14
C GLU A 264 24.42 -2.73 -20.29
N ASP A 265 25.54 -2.94 -19.60
CA ASP A 265 26.30 -4.19 -19.61
C ASP A 265 25.75 -5.23 -18.62
N ILE A 266 24.85 -4.83 -17.71
CA ILE A 266 24.22 -5.73 -16.73
C ILE A 266 23.02 -6.43 -17.40
N THR A 267 23.33 -7.40 -18.26
CA THR A 267 22.30 -8.19 -18.95
C THR A 267 21.84 -9.38 -18.12
N LYS A 268 20.68 -9.95 -18.48
CA LYS A 268 20.18 -11.20 -17.90
C LYS A 268 21.21 -12.32 -18.04
N GLU A 269 21.78 -12.48 -19.22
CA GLU A 269 22.77 -13.51 -19.53
C GLU A 269 24.05 -13.32 -18.72
N TRP A 270 24.48 -12.07 -18.51
CA TRP A 270 25.62 -11.76 -17.66
C TRP A 270 25.35 -12.14 -16.21
N LEU A 271 24.18 -11.80 -15.67
CA LEU A 271 23.79 -12.18 -14.31
C LEU A 271 23.72 -13.71 -14.16
N GLU A 272 23.08 -14.42 -15.10
CA GLU A 272 23.03 -15.89 -15.11
C GLU A 272 24.42 -16.51 -15.13
N HIS A 273 25.33 -16.00 -15.96
CA HIS A 273 26.72 -16.42 -15.97
C HIS A 273 27.43 -16.14 -14.63
N LEU A 274 27.24 -14.95 -14.07
CA LEU A 274 27.81 -14.55 -12.78
C LEU A 274 27.29 -15.45 -11.63
N TRP A 275 26.02 -15.83 -11.68
CA TRP A 275 25.42 -16.76 -10.72
C TRP A 275 26.00 -18.17 -10.86
N GLU A 276 26.12 -18.71 -12.07
CA GLU A 276 26.63 -20.07 -12.27
C GLU A 276 28.12 -20.21 -12.02
N TYR A 277 28.91 -19.19 -12.41
CA TYR A 277 30.37 -19.31 -12.50
C TYR A 277 31.15 -18.32 -11.64
N GLY A 278 30.52 -17.26 -11.12
CA GLY A 278 31.22 -16.17 -10.43
C GLY A 278 32.10 -15.37 -11.41
N MET A 279 32.90 -14.43 -10.87
CA MET A 279 33.94 -13.73 -11.65
C MET A 279 35.23 -14.54 -11.64
N ASP A 280 35.28 -15.59 -12.45
CA ASP A 280 36.39 -16.53 -12.43
C ASP A 280 37.57 -16.06 -13.30
N GLU A 281 38.39 -15.16 -12.77
CA GLU A 281 39.86 -15.21 -12.95
C GLU A 281 40.48 -16.33 -12.07
N GLU A 282 39.77 -16.88 -11.09
CA GLU A 282 40.27 -17.90 -10.13
C GLU A 282 40.33 -19.33 -10.72
N ARG A 283 39.48 -19.68 -11.70
CA ARG A 283 39.58 -20.96 -12.45
C ARG A 283 40.89 -21.13 -13.18
N GLY A 284 41.47 -20.07 -13.73
CA GLY A 284 42.78 -20.11 -14.37
C GLY A 284 43.90 -20.50 -13.41
N ARG A 285 43.79 -20.12 -12.13
CA ARG A 285 44.76 -20.47 -11.08
C ARG A 285 44.59 -21.90 -10.57
N LYS A 286 43.36 -22.40 -10.42
CA LYS A 286 43.14 -23.79 -9.95
C LYS A 286 43.45 -24.84 -11.01
N ARG A 287 43.18 -24.57 -12.30
CA ARG A 287 43.60 -25.46 -13.40
C ARG A 287 45.12 -25.52 -13.53
N LYS A 288 45.80 -24.37 -13.54
CA LYS A 288 47.28 -24.34 -13.57
C LYS A 288 47.92 -25.05 -12.38
N LYS A 289 47.35 -24.92 -11.18
CA LYS A 289 47.89 -25.57 -9.99
C LYS A 289 47.67 -27.09 -9.95
N GLY A 290 46.61 -27.60 -10.58
CA GLY A 290 46.41 -29.04 -10.76
C GLY A 290 47.25 -29.64 -11.89
N GLU A 291 47.47 -28.88 -12.97
CA GLU A 291 48.33 -29.30 -14.10
C GLU A 291 49.83 -29.27 -13.74
N GLU A 292 50.29 -28.32 -12.91
CA GLU A 292 51.68 -28.30 -12.40
C GLU A 292 51.97 -29.42 -11.38
N GLU A 293 50.97 -29.91 -10.63
CA GLU A 293 51.14 -31.02 -9.68
C GLU A 293 51.07 -32.41 -10.36
N GLU A 294 50.47 -32.53 -11.55
CA GLU A 294 50.47 -33.77 -12.36
C GLU A 294 51.71 -33.94 -13.26
N GLU A 295 52.46 -32.87 -13.54
CA GLU A 295 53.70 -32.95 -14.33
C GLU A 295 54.95 -33.34 -13.50
N ASP A 296 54.84 -33.33 -12.16
CA ASP A 296 55.93 -33.64 -11.22
C ASP A 296 55.83 -35.05 -10.56
N GLU A 297 54.83 -35.87 -10.93
CA GLU A 297 54.71 -37.31 -10.55
C GLU A 297 55.15 -38.27 -11.67
#